data_AF-A0A0C9T5F8-F1
#
_entry.id   AF-A0A0C9T5F8-F1
#
_cell.length_a   1.000
_cell.length_b   1.000
_cell.length_c   1.000
_cell.angle_alpha   90.00
_cell.angle_beta   90.00
_cell.angle_gamma   90.00
#
_symmetry.space_group_name_H-M   'P 1'
#
loop_
_entity.id
_entity.type
_entity.pdbx_description
1 polymer ?
#
loop_
_entity_poly.entity_id
_entity_poly.type
_entity_poly.pdbx_seq_one_letter_code
_entity_poly.pdbx_strand_id
1 'polypeptide(L)'
;MSDVTLSTTSGIKVVDFRPFVDGTNKQAVADAILNSFKDTGFVYLVNHPVPKEKIEEMFVLSKKFFDLPMEKKQLAPHPPSGTHHRGALPEVWPVHWPQQLPGYSAPGVEKISQHIYDMDELAKNRIKAPDVKESFECGREEDENMPNIWLPDGILPGFKETCLDFFWLLYEAELTIWGAMALGFKLPEDYFKAYHTKPDNQLRLLHYPSVTAEDLAKETITRIGAHSDFGSMTLLMQDDVGGLEIENPQKPGTFTASF
;
A
#
# COMPACT_ATOMS: atom_id res chain seq x y z
N MET A 1 -4.25 34.84 0.55
CA MET A 1 -4.44 33.50 -0.04
C MET A 1 -5.16 32.68 1.00
N SER A 2 -5.99 31.71 0.61
CA SER A 2 -6.43 30.67 1.55
C SER A 2 -5.20 29.88 1.99
N ASP A 3 -5.09 29.57 3.29
CA ASP A 3 -4.17 28.52 3.71
C ASP A 3 -4.79 27.18 3.29
N VAL A 4 -3.97 26.32 2.69
CA VAL A 4 -4.34 24.96 2.29
C VAL A 4 -3.79 23.93 3.28
N THR A 5 -2.91 24.33 4.19
CA THR A 5 -2.44 23.51 5.30
C THR A 5 -3.41 23.71 6.47
N LEU A 6 -4.19 22.69 6.78
CA LEU A 6 -5.21 22.76 7.85
C LEU A 6 -4.60 22.56 9.24
N SER A 7 -3.58 21.71 9.34
CA SER A 7 -2.84 21.42 10.57
C SER A 7 -1.52 20.69 10.27
N THR A 8 -0.75 20.42 11.31
CA THR A 8 0.42 19.52 11.28
C THR A 8 0.32 18.56 12.47
N THR A 9 0.38 17.25 12.22
CA THR A 9 0.37 16.20 13.25
C THR A 9 1.63 15.36 13.11
N SER A 10 2.33 15.09 14.22
CA SER A 10 3.57 14.30 14.21
C SER A 10 4.66 14.81 13.22
N GLY A 11 4.62 16.11 12.91
CA GLY A 11 5.45 16.76 11.90
C GLY A 11 4.92 16.72 10.46
N ILE A 12 3.91 15.89 10.19
CA ILE A 12 3.30 15.66 8.87
C ILE A 12 2.18 16.68 8.64
N LYS A 13 2.15 17.32 7.46
CA LYS A 13 1.14 18.34 7.13
C LYS A 13 -0.17 17.70 6.70
N VAL A 14 -1.28 18.25 7.16
CA VAL A 14 -2.64 17.93 6.69
C VAL A 14 -3.04 19.00 5.68
N VAL A 15 -3.18 18.62 4.42
CA VAL A 15 -3.43 19.53 3.28
C VAL A 15 -4.82 19.32 2.72
N ASP A 16 -5.58 20.40 2.54
CA ASP A 16 -6.82 20.40 1.77
C ASP A 16 -6.48 20.32 0.27
N PHE A 17 -6.85 19.20 -0.36
CA PHE A 17 -6.63 18.95 -1.77
C PHE A 17 -7.70 19.58 -2.68
N ARG A 18 -8.83 20.03 -2.11
CA ARG A 18 -9.96 20.59 -2.88
C ARG A 18 -9.55 21.75 -3.81
N PRO A 19 -8.70 22.72 -3.40
CA PRO A 19 -8.28 23.82 -4.27
C PRO A 19 -7.42 23.40 -5.46
N PHE A 20 -6.94 22.15 -5.49
CA PHE A 20 -6.32 21.55 -6.67
C PHE A 20 -7.37 20.97 -7.63
N VAL A 21 -8.34 20.23 -7.08
CA VAL A 21 -9.40 19.55 -7.85
C VAL A 21 -10.37 20.55 -8.51
N ASP A 22 -10.80 21.58 -7.78
CA ASP A 22 -11.66 22.64 -8.32
C ASP A 22 -10.89 23.73 -9.10
N GLY A 23 -9.56 23.65 -9.10
CA GLY A 23 -8.67 24.57 -9.80
C GLY A 23 -8.49 25.95 -9.15
N THR A 24 -9.16 26.25 -8.04
CA THR A 24 -9.16 27.59 -7.43
C THR A 24 -7.79 28.04 -6.90
N ASN A 25 -6.92 27.11 -6.47
CA ASN A 25 -5.58 27.42 -6.01
C ASN A 25 -4.60 26.22 -6.14
N LYS A 26 -4.49 25.63 -7.34
CA LYS A 26 -3.60 24.48 -7.61
C LYS A 26 -2.18 24.65 -7.06
N GLN A 27 -1.59 25.84 -7.23
CA GLN A 27 -0.19 26.08 -6.89
C GLN A 27 0.07 26.04 -5.37
N ALA A 28 -0.87 26.51 -4.54
CA ALA A 28 -0.68 26.44 -3.09
C ALA A 28 -0.71 24.99 -2.58
N VAL A 29 -1.63 24.17 -3.10
CA VAL A 29 -1.71 22.73 -2.76
C VAL A 29 -0.44 22.01 -3.22
N ALA A 30 0.00 22.26 -4.46
CA ALA A 30 1.24 21.74 -5.02
C ALA A 30 2.49 22.09 -4.16
N ASP A 31 2.60 23.34 -3.73
CA ASP A 31 3.73 23.79 -2.92
C ASP A 31 3.67 23.25 -1.48
N ALA A 32 2.47 23.14 -0.88
CA ALA A 32 2.27 22.55 0.44
C ALA A 32 2.64 21.06 0.48
N ILE A 33 2.17 20.29 -0.51
CA ILE A 33 2.44 18.85 -0.64
C ILE A 33 3.94 18.60 -0.86
N LEU A 34 4.56 19.27 -1.83
CA LEU A 34 5.99 19.08 -2.10
C LEU A 34 6.85 19.46 -0.89
N ASN A 35 6.46 20.47 -0.12
CA ASN A 35 7.16 20.82 1.12
C ASN A 35 6.88 19.82 2.25
N SER A 36 5.74 19.11 2.29
CA SER A 36 5.54 18.00 3.25
C SER A 36 6.46 16.83 2.92
N PHE A 37 6.51 16.41 1.65
CA PHE A 37 7.41 15.34 1.19
C PHE A 37 8.89 15.64 1.44
N LYS A 38 9.33 16.90 1.30
CA LYS A 38 10.70 17.31 1.64
C LYS A 38 11.02 17.27 3.13
N ASP A 39 10.04 17.59 3.99
CA ASP A 39 10.25 17.70 5.44
C ASP A 39 10.17 16.35 6.16
N THR A 40 9.28 15.45 5.73
CA THR A 40 9.01 14.17 6.41
C THR A 40 8.95 12.94 5.50
N GLY A 41 8.87 13.11 4.17
CA GLY A 41 8.55 12.02 3.24
C GLY A 41 7.05 11.66 3.18
N PHE A 42 6.19 12.32 3.97
CA PHE A 42 4.76 11.99 4.07
C PHE A 42 3.88 13.25 3.98
N VAL A 43 2.60 13.05 3.65
CA VAL A 43 1.55 14.10 3.69
C VAL A 43 0.19 13.45 3.98
N TYR A 44 -0.66 14.11 4.76
CA TYR A 44 -2.08 13.76 4.87
C TYR A 44 -2.88 14.62 3.89
N LEU A 45 -3.68 14.01 3.01
CA LEU A 45 -4.58 14.72 2.11
C LEU A 45 -6.03 14.57 2.59
N VAL A 46 -6.77 15.68 2.68
CA VAL A 46 -8.22 15.68 2.86
C VAL A 46 -8.90 16.31 1.64
N ASN A 47 -10.17 15.98 1.39
CA ASN A 47 -10.89 16.37 0.17
C ASN A 47 -10.18 15.93 -1.13
N HIS A 48 -9.44 14.81 -1.08
CA HIS A 48 -8.89 14.13 -2.25
C HIS A 48 -10.00 13.59 -3.17
N PRO A 49 -9.74 13.33 -4.47
CA PRO A 49 -10.79 12.93 -5.42
C PRO A 49 -11.43 11.56 -5.16
N VAL A 50 -10.84 10.69 -4.33
CA VAL A 50 -11.41 9.38 -3.94
C VAL A 50 -12.63 9.59 -3.02
N PRO A 51 -13.85 9.11 -3.35
CA PRO A 51 -15.02 9.20 -2.47
C PRO A 51 -14.85 8.36 -1.19
N LYS A 52 -15.36 8.87 -0.07
CA LYS A 52 -15.27 8.21 1.25
C LYS A 52 -16.01 6.89 1.27
N GLU A 53 -17.14 6.84 0.58
CA GLU A 53 -18.02 5.69 0.44
C GLU A 53 -17.32 4.52 -0.26
N LYS A 54 -16.43 4.80 -1.22
CA LYS A 54 -15.63 3.79 -1.92
C LYS A 54 -14.50 3.24 -1.06
N ILE A 55 -13.90 4.06 -0.19
CA ILE A 55 -12.93 3.61 0.81
C ILE A 55 -13.63 2.71 1.83
N GLU A 56 -14.81 3.10 2.33
CA GLU A 56 -15.63 2.30 3.26
C GLU A 56 -16.09 0.98 2.65
N GLU A 57 -16.54 0.99 1.38
CA GLU A 57 -16.88 -0.22 0.62
C GLU A 57 -15.69 -1.19 0.55
N MET A 58 -14.48 -0.67 0.26
CA MET A 58 -13.26 -1.47 0.19
C MET A 58 -12.85 -2.03 1.56
N PHE A 59 -12.96 -1.27 2.66
CA PHE A 59 -12.71 -1.80 4.01
C PHE A 59 -13.71 -2.89 4.39
N VAL A 60 -15.00 -2.71 4.10
CA VAL A 60 -16.04 -3.73 4.36
C VAL A 60 -15.81 -4.99 3.54
N LEU A 61 -15.37 -4.87 2.29
CA LEU A 61 -15.06 -6.02 1.43
C LEU A 61 -13.75 -6.71 1.83
N SER A 62 -12.71 -5.94 2.16
CA SER A 62 -11.44 -6.43 2.71
C SER A 62 -11.69 -7.26 3.97
N LYS A 63 -12.52 -6.75 4.91
CA LYS A 63 -12.91 -7.52 6.10
C LYS A 63 -13.63 -8.82 5.74
N LYS A 64 -14.61 -8.80 4.81
CA LYS A 64 -15.31 -10.02 4.36
C LYS A 64 -14.35 -11.05 3.76
N PHE A 65 -13.32 -10.62 3.04
CA PHE A 65 -12.28 -11.50 2.50
C PHE A 65 -11.44 -12.10 3.64
N PHE A 66 -10.94 -11.30 4.58
CA PHE A 66 -10.11 -11.81 5.68
C PHE A 66 -10.89 -12.62 6.73
N ASP A 67 -12.19 -12.40 6.87
CA ASP A 67 -13.13 -13.23 7.66
C ASP A 67 -13.36 -14.63 7.05
N LEU A 68 -12.99 -14.89 5.79
CA LEU A 68 -13.14 -16.20 5.17
C LEU A 68 -12.28 -17.27 5.89
N PRO A 69 -12.74 -18.53 5.95
CA PRO A 69 -11.91 -19.65 6.40
C PRO A 69 -10.58 -19.70 5.64
N MET A 70 -9.49 -20.08 6.33
CA MET A 70 -8.15 -20.14 5.74
C MET A 70 -8.13 -20.97 4.45
N GLU A 71 -8.84 -22.10 4.42
CA GLU A 71 -9.03 -22.95 3.22
C GLU A 71 -9.67 -22.25 2.00
N LYS A 72 -10.37 -21.12 2.18
CA LYS A 72 -10.94 -20.31 1.10
C LYS A 72 -9.99 -19.20 0.68
N LYS A 73 -9.32 -18.53 1.62
CA LYS A 73 -8.26 -17.53 1.33
C LYS A 73 -7.09 -18.19 0.57
N GLN A 74 -6.75 -19.42 0.95
CA GLN A 74 -5.78 -20.30 0.27
C GLN A 74 -6.21 -20.79 -1.14
N LEU A 75 -7.36 -20.38 -1.67
CA LEU A 75 -7.70 -20.60 -3.09
C LEU A 75 -7.11 -19.52 -4.01
N ALA A 76 -6.45 -18.51 -3.42
CA ALA A 76 -5.54 -17.60 -4.09
C ALA A 76 -4.30 -17.31 -3.18
N PRO A 77 -3.43 -18.29 -2.82
CA PRO A 77 -2.35 -18.19 -1.77
C PRO A 77 -1.19 -17.22 -2.14
N HIS A 78 0.10 -17.34 -1.76
CA HIS A 78 1.13 -16.29 -2.08
C HIS A 78 2.27 -16.74 -3.03
N PRO A 79 2.85 -15.88 -3.90
CA PRO A 79 4.01 -16.26 -4.72
C PRO A 79 5.24 -16.61 -3.87
N PRO A 80 5.98 -17.69 -4.19
CA PRO A 80 7.18 -18.07 -3.44
C PRO A 80 8.39 -17.18 -3.76
N SER A 81 8.39 -16.48 -4.90
CA SER A 81 9.45 -15.54 -5.29
C SER A 81 9.16 -14.13 -4.78
N GLY A 82 10.04 -13.56 -3.96
CA GLY A 82 9.93 -12.16 -3.50
C GLY A 82 10.13 -11.09 -4.59
N THR A 83 10.23 -11.49 -5.86
CA THR A 83 10.32 -10.61 -7.05
C THR A 83 9.00 -10.46 -7.80
N HIS A 84 8.01 -11.30 -7.52
CA HIS A 84 6.68 -11.24 -8.14
C HIS A 84 5.64 -11.23 -7.03
N HIS A 85 4.84 -10.17 -7.01
CA HIS A 85 3.81 -9.96 -6.00
C HIS A 85 2.49 -10.68 -6.35
N ARG A 86 2.22 -10.83 -7.65
CA ARG A 86 1.01 -11.42 -8.21
C ARG A 86 1.40 -12.33 -9.37
N GLY A 87 1.02 -13.60 -9.33
CA GLY A 87 1.35 -14.58 -10.37
C GLY A 87 2.85 -14.84 -10.57
N ALA A 88 3.17 -15.60 -11.62
CA ALA A 88 4.52 -15.78 -12.17
C ALA A 88 4.45 -16.48 -13.54
N LEU A 89 5.33 -16.13 -14.48
CA LEU A 89 5.44 -16.81 -15.78
C LEU A 89 6.06 -18.22 -15.65
N PRO A 90 5.53 -19.26 -16.33
CA PRO A 90 6.04 -20.64 -16.19
C PRO A 90 7.48 -20.87 -16.65
N GLU A 91 7.99 -20.06 -17.57
CA GLU A 91 9.24 -20.34 -18.30
C GLU A 91 10.52 -20.14 -17.48
N VAL A 92 10.41 -19.50 -16.32
CA VAL A 92 11.53 -19.31 -15.36
C VAL A 92 11.63 -20.46 -14.35
N TRP A 93 10.74 -21.47 -14.43
CA TRP A 93 10.51 -22.39 -13.31
C TRP A 93 11.29 -23.73 -13.37
N PRO A 94 12.14 -24.06 -12.37
CA PRO A 94 12.76 -25.39 -12.27
C PRO A 94 11.75 -26.45 -11.77
N VAL A 95 11.57 -27.51 -12.56
CA VAL A 95 10.43 -28.46 -12.65
C VAL A 95 9.90 -29.17 -11.37
N HIS A 96 10.37 -28.86 -10.17
CA HIS A 96 10.14 -29.63 -8.94
C HIS A 96 9.29 -28.91 -7.86
N TRP A 97 8.32 -28.09 -8.27
CA TRP A 97 7.33 -27.44 -7.41
C TRP A 97 5.97 -27.36 -8.15
N PRO A 98 4.81 -27.41 -7.46
CA PRO A 98 3.50 -27.45 -8.12
C PRO A 98 3.20 -26.22 -9.00
N GLN A 99 2.73 -26.46 -10.22
CA GLN A 99 2.36 -25.40 -11.18
C GLN A 99 0.95 -24.82 -10.93
N GLN A 100 0.83 -23.90 -9.97
CA GLN A 100 -0.26 -22.91 -9.85
C GLN A 100 0.15 -21.91 -8.76
N LEU A 101 0.54 -20.68 -9.14
CA LEU A 101 1.27 -19.76 -8.26
C LEU A 101 0.69 -18.31 -8.25
N PRO A 102 0.61 -17.61 -7.08
CA PRO A 102 -0.63 -16.99 -6.52
C PRO A 102 -0.76 -15.43 -6.22
N GLY A 103 -1.54 -14.97 -5.18
CA GLY A 103 -1.74 -13.54 -4.73
C GLY A 103 -2.19 -13.10 -3.27
N TYR A 104 -2.56 -13.95 -2.29
CA TYR A 104 -2.77 -13.66 -0.83
C TYR A 104 -1.72 -14.31 0.11
N SER A 105 -1.17 -13.53 1.06
CA SER A 105 -0.25 -14.00 2.11
C SER A 105 -0.92 -14.17 3.48
N ALA A 106 -0.54 -15.24 4.18
CA ALA A 106 -1.07 -15.59 5.50
C ALA A 106 -0.16 -15.10 6.66
N PRO A 107 -0.66 -15.04 7.92
CA PRO A 107 0.09 -14.51 9.06
C PRO A 107 1.44 -15.19 9.28
N GLY A 108 2.51 -14.39 9.39
CA GLY A 108 3.89 -14.84 9.57
C GLY A 108 4.57 -15.45 8.33
N VAL A 109 3.90 -15.49 7.17
CA VAL A 109 4.50 -15.98 5.90
C VAL A 109 5.31 -14.89 5.21
N GLU A 110 4.72 -13.70 5.08
CA GLU A 110 5.45 -12.51 4.62
C GLU A 110 6.26 -11.92 5.79
N LYS A 111 7.52 -11.59 5.55
CA LYS A 111 8.30 -10.69 6.41
C LYS A 111 9.07 -9.73 5.53
N ILE A 112 8.95 -8.44 5.81
CA ILE A 112 9.70 -7.43 5.06
C ILE A 112 11.15 -7.44 5.51
N SER A 113 12.06 -7.43 4.52
CA SER A 113 13.51 -7.42 4.73
C SER A 113 14.15 -6.58 3.64
N GLN A 114 14.65 -5.40 3.99
CA GLN A 114 15.42 -4.56 3.08
C GLN A 114 16.92 -4.88 3.21
N HIS A 115 17.64 -4.83 2.09
CA HIS A 115 19.10 -5.03 1.99
C HIS A 115 19.67 -6.38 2.47
N ILE A 116 18.84 -7.37 2.82
CA ILE A 116 19.27 -8.75 3.07
C ILE A 116 19.19 -9.54 1.76
N TYR A 117 20.34 -9.84 1.16
CA TYR A 117 20.46 -10.65 -0.06
C TYR A 117 20.89 -12.10 0.19
N ASP A 118 21.27 -12.43 1.43
CA ASP A 118 21.61 -13.79 1.86
C ASP A 118 20.36 -14.53 2.34
N MET A 119 20.06 -15.68 1.72
CA MET A 119 18.85 -16.46 1.99
C MET A 119 18.83 -17.12 3.39
N ASP A 120 19.99 -17.44 3.94
CA ASP A 120 20.09 -18.03 5.28
C ASP A 120 19.96 -16.96 6.37
N GLU A 121 20.47 -15.74 6.16
CA GLU A 121 20.19 -14.60 7.04
C GLU A 121 18.73 -14.16 6.98
N LEU A 122 18.12 -14.19 5.80
CA LEU A 122 16.67 -14.04 5.60
C LEU A 122 15.88 -15.06 6.44
N ALA A 123 16.25 -16.35 6.36
CA ALA A 123 15.62 -17.40 7.15
C ALA A 123 15.81 -17.20 8.67
N LYS A 124 17.02 -16.87 9.13
CA LYS A 124 17.31 -16.60 10.55
C LYS A 124 16.52 -15.40 11.09
N ASN A 125 16.36 -14.33 10.32
CA ASN A 125 15.60 -13.14 10.74
C ASN A 125 14.07 -13.32 10.65
N ARG A 126 13.57 -14.24 9.82
CA ARG A 126 12.17 -14.68 9.83
C ARG A 126 11.79 -15.44 11.11
N ILE A 127 12.74 -16.14 11.75
CA ILE A 127 12.50 -16.95 12.94
C ILE A 127 12.43 -16.13 14.24
N LYS A 128 13.09 -14.96 14.34
CA LYS A 128 13.18 -14.18 15.60
C LYS A 128 11.85 -13.63 16.10
N ALA A 129 11.04 -13.08 15.20
CA ALA A 129 9.70 -12.55 15.46
C ALA A 129 8.95 -12.51 14.12
N PRO A 130 7.77 -13.13 13.99
CA PRO A 130 6.97 -13.09 12.76
C PRO A 130 6.17 -11.78 12.66
N ASP A 131 5.99 -11.28 11.43
CA ASP A 131 5.03 -10.19 11.16
C ASP A 131 3.60 -10.77 11.19
N VAL A 132 2.81 -10.37 12.19
CA VAL A 132 1.42 -10.81 12.36
C VAL A 132 0.49 -9.91 11.53
N LYS A 133 0.59 -10.11 10.22
CA LYS A 133 -0.24 -9.50 9.17
C LYS A 133 -0.62 -10.54 8.11
N GLU A 134 -1.77 -10.37 7.48
CA GLU A 134 -2.13 -11.07 6.25
C GLU A 134 -2.50 -10.05 5.15
N SER A 135 -2.29 -10.42 3.89
CA SER A 135 -2.35 -9.51 2.75
C SER A 135 -3.00 -10.15 1.52
N PHE A 136 -3.67 -9.36 0.69
CA PHE A 136 -4.11 -9.78 -0.66
C PHE A 136 -3.71 -8.70 -1.68
N GLU A 137 -3.16 -9.12 -2.82
CA GLU A 137 -2.52 -8.21 -3.78
C GLU A 137 -3.18 -8.35 -5.17
N CYS A 138 -3.62 -7.23 -5.74
CA CYS A 138 -4.13 -7.14 -7.10
C CYS A 138 -3.60 -5.88 -7.82
N GLY A 139 -3.73 -5.83 -9.14
CA GLY A 139 -3.33 -4.71 -10.00
C GLY A 139 -4.22 -4.66 -11.25
N ARG A 140 -3.73 -4.10 -12.35
CA ARG A 140 -4.45 -4.15 -13.64
C ARG A 140 -4.54 -5.58 -14.21
N GLU A 141 -5.59 -5.88 -14.96
CA GLU A 141 -5.86 -7.23 -15.49
C GLU A 141 -4.94 -7.59 -16.67
N GLU A 142 -4.46 -6.61 -17.43
CA GLU A 142 -3.70 -6.79 -18.67
C GLU A 142 -2.19 -6.95 -18.41
N ASP A 143 -1.81 -7.25 -17.17
CA ASP A 143 -0.42 -7.47 -16.77
C ASP A 143 -0.02 -8.94 -17.00
N GLU A 144 0.45 -9.22 -18.22
CA GLU A 144 0.90 -10.55 -18.64
C GLU A 144 2.10 -11.09 -17.83
N ASN A 145 2.84 -10.23 -17.13
CA ASN A 145 4.01 -10.63 -16.33
C ASN A 145 3.64 -10.97 -14.89
N MET A 146 2.70 -10.18 -14.31
CA MET A 146 2.17 -10.38 -12.97
C MET A 146 0.63 -10.40 -13.02
N PRO A 147 0.02 -11.48 -13.52
CA PRO A 147 -1.44 -11.57 -13.63
C PRO A 147 -2.10 -11.66 -12.25
N ASN A 148 -3.28 -11.07 -12.12
CA ASN A 148 -4.10 -11.16 -10.91
C ASN A 148 -4.62 -12.57 -10.67
N ILE A 149 -4.71 -12.96 -9.40
CA ILE A 149 -5.20 -14.28 -9.00
C ILE A 149 -6.32 -14.11 -7.99
N TRP A 150 -7.53 -14.31 -8.51
CA TRP A 150 -8.79 -14.05 -7.83
C TRP A 150 -9.33 -15.31 -7.14
N LEU A 151 -10.22 -15.11 -6.16
CA LEU A 151 -11.02 -16.22 -5.61
C LEU A 151 -11.92 -16.82 -6.72
N PRO A 152 -12.10 -18.15 -6.75
CA PRO A 152 -13.10 -18.78 -7.62
C PRO A 152 -14.52 -18.23 -7.44
N ASP A 153 -15.27 -18.20 -8.55
CA ASP A 153 -16.64 -17.69 -8.64
C ASP A 153 -17.55 -18.20 -7.51
N GLY A 154 -18.36 -17.30 -6.96
CA GLY A 154 -19.34 -17.63 -5.92
C GLY A 154 -18.79 -17.69 -4.49
N ILE A 155 -17.46 -17.71 -4.27
CA ILE A 155 -16.89 -17.71 -2.90
C ILE A 155 -17.02 -16.35 -2.23
N LEU A 156 -16.74 -15.27 -2.95
CA LEU A 156 -17.00 -13.90 -2.51
C LEU A 156 -17.47 -13.06 -3.73
N PRO A 157 -18.76 -13.11 -4.07
CA PRO A 157 -19.30 -12.41 -5.24
C PRO A 157 -19.04 -10.90 -5.19
N GLY A 158 -18.59 -10.31 -6.31
CA GLY A 158 -18.23 -8.90 -6.41
C GLY A 158 -16.79 -8.57 -5.97
N PHE A 159 -16.03 -9.54 -5.44
CA PHE A 159 -14.69 -9.26 -4.91
C PHE A 159 -13.72 -8.72 -5.96
N LYS A 160 -13.69 -9.37 -7.14
CA LYS A 160 -12.86 -8.95 -8.26
C LYS A 160 -13.27 -7.57 -8.77
N GLU A 161 -14.57 -7.40 -8.98
CA GLU A 161 -15.17 -6.21 -9.56
C GLU A 161 -14.89 -4.97 -8.70
N THR A 162 -15.21 -5.03 -7.40
CA THR A 162 -14.95 -3.91 -6.48
C THR A 162 -13.45 -3.63 -6.30
N CYS A 163 -12.58 -4.66 -6.29
CA CYS A 163 -11.13 -4.43 -6.22
C CYS A 163 -10.59 -3.73 -7.47
N LEU A 164 -11.08 -4.09 -8.67
CA LEU A 164 -10.68 -3.43 -9.92
C LEU A 164 -11.26 -2.02 -10.03
N ASP A 165 -12.54 -1.81 -9.67
CA ASP A 165 -13.15 -0.48 -9.57
C ASP A 165 -12.34 0.45 -8.65
N PHE A 166 -11.91 -0.06 -7.48
CA PHE A 166 -11.12 0.70 -6.52
C PHE A 166 -9.69 0.94 -7.00
N PHE A 167 -9.05 -0.05 -7.64
CA PHE A 167 -7.74 0.10 -8.27
C PHE A 167 -7.72 1.23 -9.31
N TRP A 168 -8.69 1.25 -10.25
CA TRP A 168 -8.77 2.27 -11.28
C TRP A 168 -9.11 3.66 -10.71
N LEU A 169 -9.98 3.72 -9.69
CA LEU A 169 -10.27 4.94 -8.93
C LEU A 169 -9.02 5.51 -8.22
N LEU A 170 -8.17 4.65 -7.65
CA LEU A 170 -6.90 5.07 -7.05
C LEU A 170 -5.90 5.55 -8.11
N TYR A 171 -5.84 4.93 -9.28
CA TYR A 171 -4.96 5.38 -10.38
C TYR A 171 -5.33 6.78 -10.91
N GLU A 172 -6.62 7.09 -11.08
CA GLU A 172 -7.04 8.47 -11.46
C GLU A 172 -6.74 9.49 -10.35
N ALA A 173 -6.85 9.11 -9.08
CA ALA A 173 -6.42 9.94 -7.96
C ALA A 173 -4.90 10.15 -7.93
N GLU A 174 -4.12 9.10 -8.21
CA GLU A 174 -2.67 9.12 -8.33
C GLU A 174 -2.21 10.08 -9.45
N LEU A 175 -2.77 9.95 -10.66
CA LEU A 175 -2.52 10.86 -11.78
C LEU A 175 -2.91 12.32 -11.46
N THR A 176 -3.89 12.54 -10.58
CA THR A 176 -4.27 13.87 -10.11
C THR A 176 -3.21 14.43 -9.13
N ILE A 177 -2.75 13.62 -8.18
CA ILE A 177 -1.70 14.00 -7.21
C ILE A 177 -0.34 14.22 -7.91
N TRP A 178 -0.01 13.44 -8.94
CA TRP A 178 1.17 13.68 -9.79
C TRP A 178 1.12 15.03 -10.51
N GLY A 179 -0.07 15.54 -10.83
CA GLY A 179 -0.23 16.91 -11.32
C GLY A 179 0.14 17.97 -10.27
N ALA A 180 -0.24 17.76 -9.01
CA ALA A 180 0.16 18.63 -7.91
C ALA A 180 1.68 18.57 -7.68
N MET A 181 2.29 17.38 -7.71
CA MET A 181 3.74 17.24 -7.61
C MET A 181 4.47 17.96 -8.75
N ALA A 182 4.01 17.82 -10.00
CA ALA A 182 4.61 18.49 -11.15
C ALA A 182 4.59 20.03 -11.01
N LEU A 183 3.44 20.61 -10.65
CA LEU A 183 3.34 22.05 -10.39
C LEU A 183 4.17 22.49 -9.17
N GLY A 184 4.40 21.62 -8.18
CA GLY A 184 5.27 21.92 -7.04
C GLY A 184 6.75 22.04 -7.48
N PHE A 185 7.19 21.12 -8.35
CA PHE A 185 8.51 21.16 -9.00
C PHE A 185 8.63 22.23 -10.10
N LYS A 186 7.57 23.02 -10.35
CA LYS A 186 7.49 24.06 -11.41
C LYS A 186 7.64 23.48 -12.83
N LEU A 187 7.13 22.26 -13.02
CA LEU A 187 7.05 21.53 -14.29
C LEU A 187 5.62 21.61 -14.87
N PRO A 188 5.41 21.27 -16.16
CA PRO A 188 4.06 21.10 -16.72
C PRO A 188 3.23 20.06 -15.93
N GLU A 189 1.93 20.31 -15.75
CA GLU A 189 1.05 19.47 -14.88
C GLU A 189 0.96 17.99 -15.34
N ASP A 190 1.24 17.71 -16.61
CA ASP A 190 1.27 16.39 -17.23
C ASP A 190 2.63 15.67 -17.13
N TYR A 191 3.69 16.36 -16.68
CA TYR A 191 5.09 15.88 -16.75
C TYR A 191 5.28 14.47 -16.14
N PHE A 192 4.82 14.24 -14.90
CA PHE A 192 4.95 12.92 -14.27
C PHE A 192 3.97 11.89 -14.83
N LYS A 193 2.79 12.33 -15.30
CA LYS A 193 1.75 11.45 -15.85
C LYS A 193 2.24 10.68 -17.08
N ALA A 194 3.14 11.28 -17.87
CA ALA A 194 3.80 10.61 -19.00
C ALA A 194 4.55 9.31 -18.61
N TYR A 195 5.12 9.26 -17.41
CA TYR A 195 5.84 8.08 -16.90
C TYR A 195 4.91 7.03 -16.28
N HIS A 196 3.69 7.42 -15.93
CA HIS A 196 2.64 6.56 -15.36
C HIS A 196 1.64 6.06 -16.42
N THR A 197 1.99 6.15 -17.71
CA THR A 197 1.15 5.71 -18.84
C THR A 197 0.89 4.20 -18.89
N LYS A 198 1.64 3.40 -18.11
CA LYS A 198 1.23 2.06 -17.72
C LYS A 198 0.81 2.07 -16.24
N PRO A 199 -0.40 1.64 -15.90
CA PRO A 199 -0.85 1.49 -14.52
C PRO A 199 -0.27 0.21 -13.90
N ASP A 200 1.06 0.08 -13.86
CA ASP A 200 1.79 -1.04 -13.26
C ASP A 200 1.84 -0.91 -11.70
N ASN A 201 0.71 -0.49 -11.13
CA ASN A 201 0.46 -0.26 -9.72
C ASN A 201 0.01 -1.55 -9.00
N GLN A 202 -0.03 -1.49 -7.67
CA GLN A 202 -0.49 -2.59 -6.82
C GLN A 202 -1.44 -2.13 -5.71
N LEU A 203 -2.68 -2.62 -5.74
CA LEU A 203 -3.62 -2.55 -4.62
C LEU A 203 -3.32 -3.71 -3.66
N ARG A 204 -2.75 -3.37 -2.50
CA ARG A 204 -2.47 -4.29 -1.39
C ARG A 204 -3.52 -4.10 -0.30
N LEU A 205 -4.40 -5.08 -0.11
CA LEU A 205 -5.26 -5.18 1.07
C LEU A 205 -4.44 -5.74 2.23
N LEU A 206 -4.66 -5.22 3.45
CA LEU A 206 -3.98 -5.66 4.67
C LEU A 206 -4.99 -5.92 5.79
N HIS A 207 -4.70 -6.94 6.61
CA HIS A 207 -5.36 -7.17 7.89
C HIS A 207 -4.30 -7.57 8.94
N TYR A 208 -4.41 -6.98 10.13
CA TYR A 208 -3.52 -7.23 11.26
C TYR A 208 -4.33 -7.88 12.40
N PRO A 209 -4.42 -9.23 12.45
CA PRO A 209 -5.25 -9.95 13.43
C PRO A 209 -5.00 -9.51 14.88
N SER A 210 -5.98 -9.59 15.77
CA SER A 210 -5.78 -9.21 17.19
C SER A 210 -4.66 -10.04 17.84
N VAL A 211 -3.75 -9.35 18.55
CA VAL A 211 -2.62 -9.94 19.30
C VAL A 211 -2.58 -9.40 20.72
N THR A 212 -1.82 -10.03 21.61
CA THR A 212 -1.65 -9.47 22.96
C THR A 212 -0.67 -8.31 22.95
N ALA A 213 -0.90 -7.30 23.81
CA ALA A 213 0.07 -6.24 24.06
C ALA A 213 1.33 -6.77 24.75
N GLU A 214 1.26 -7.93 25.42
CA GLU A 214 2.39 -8.56 26.10
C GLU A 214 3.38 -9.17 25.10
N ASP A 215 2.91 -9.74 23.98
CA ASP A 215 3.77 -10.26 22.91
C ASP A 215 4.49 -9.14 22.17
N LEU A 216 3.78 -8.04 21.84
CA LEU A 216 4.38 -6.84 21.27
C LEU A 216 5.42 -6.22 22.21
N ALA A 217 5.11 -6.06 23.50
CA ALA A 217 6.02 -5.49 24.50
C ALA A 217 7.23 -6.38 24.84
N LYS A 218 7.22 -7.65 24.43
CA LYS A 218 8.35 -8.60 24.53
C LYS A 218 9.11 -8.78 23.22
N GLU A 219 8.71 -8.08 22.15
CA GLU A 219 9.24 -8.25 20.79
C GLU A 219 9.15 -9.70 20.26
N THR A 220 8.22 -10.52 20.79
CA THR A 220 8.03 -11.92 20.32
C THR A 220 7.31 -11.98 18.98
N ILE A 221 6.62 -10.89 18.61
CA ILE A 221 5.94 -10.67 17.34
C ILE A 221 6.13 -9.22 16.90
N THR A 222 6.01 -8.96 15.59
CA THR A 222 5.91 -7.62 15.02
C THR A 222 4.59 -7.47 14.25
N ARG A 223 4.15 -6.23 13.98
CA ARG A 223 3.07 -5.99 13.01
C ARG A 223 3.62 -6.00 11.59
N ILE A 224 4.62 -5.17 11.38
CA ILE A 224 5.43 -5.06 10.17
C ILE A 224 6.78 -4.47 10.61
N GLY A 225 7.89 -4.97 10.08
CA GLY A 225 9.21 -4.38 10.35
C GLY A 225 9.34 -2.97 9.75
N ALA A 226 10.24 -2.14 10.28
CA ALA A 226 10.57 -0.85 9.67
C ALA A 226 11.14 -1.04 8.25
N HIS A 227 10.64 -0.26 7.30
CA HIS A 227 11.00 -0.33 5.88
C HIS A 227 10.63 0.98 5.16
N SER A 228 11.18 1.18 3.96
CA SER A 228 10.62 2.08 2.95
C SER A 228 9.78 1.32 1.92
N ASP A 229 8.82 2.01 1.31
CA ASP A 229 8.09 1.48 0.15
C ASP A 229 8.95 1.44 -1.12
N PHE A 230 8.56 0.57 -2.05
CA PHE A 230 9.08 0.55 -3.41
C PHE A 230 8.11 1.25 -4.38
N GLY A 231 8.64 1.88 -5.43
CA GLY A 231 7.84 2.65 -6.40
C GLY A 231 8.09 4.15 -6.29
N SER A 232 7.09 4.96 -6.64
CA SER A 232 7.20 6.43 -6.66
C SER A 232 6.27 7.15 -5.67
N MET A 233 5.13 6.55 -5.29
CA MET A 233 4.21 7.06 -4.26
C MET A 233 3.29 5.93 -3.76
N THR A 234 3.01 5.93 -2.45
CA THR A 234 2.00 5.04 -1.83
C THR A 234 0.76 5.86 -1.44
N LEU A 235 -0.43 5.38 -1.81
CA LEU A 235 -1.70 5.90 -1.29
C LEU A 235 -2.19 4.98 -0.17
N LEU A 236 -1.91 5.35 1.08
CA LEU A 236 -2.28 4.56 2.26
C LEU A 236 -3.60 5.04 2.87
N MET A 237 -4.56 4.14 3.00
CA MET A 237 -5.76 4.32 3.80
C MET A 237 -5.70 3.37 5.01
N GLN A 238 -6.00 3.88 6.20
CA GLN A 238 -6.00 3.14 7.47
C GLN A 238 -7.35 3.33 8.20
N ASP A 239 -7.62 2.47 9.17
CA ASP A 239 -8.76 2.60 10.09
C ASP A 239 -8.39 3.44 11.34
N ASP A 240 -9.24 3.41 12.37
CA ASP A 240 -9.06 4.14 13.63
C ASP A 240 -8.34 3.34 14.73
N VAL A 241 -7.72 2.20 14.40
CA VAL A 241 -6.90 1.41 15.34
C VAL A 241 -5.49 2.00 15.49
N GLY A 242 -4.96 2.61 14.43
CA GLY A 242 -3.64 3.23 14.40
C GLY A 242 -2.46 2.24 14.52
N GLY A 243 -1.29 2.75 14.92
CA GLY A 243 -0.07 1.95 15.10
C GLY A 243 0.93 1.98 13.94
N LEU A 244 0.70 2.82 12.93
CA LEU A 244 1.75 3.23 11.99
C LEU A 244 2.72 4.20 12.68
N GLU A 245 4.01 3.99 12.54
CA GLU A 245 5.04 4.95 12.93
C GLU A 245 5.96 5.29 11.75
N ILE A 246 6.48 6.52 11.73
CA ILE A 246 7.35 7.03 10.67
C ILE A 246 8.68 7.47 11.29
N GLU A 247 9.79 7.08 10.66
CA GLU A 247 11.14 7.48 11.07
C GLU A 247 11.39 8.96 10.78
N ASN A 248 11.94 9.71 11.74
CA ASN A 248 12.27 11.11 11.56
C ASN A 248 13.50 11.27 10.63
N PRO A 249 13.39 11.90 9.44
CA PRO A 249 14.52 11.97 8.48
C PRO A 249 15.73 12.77 8.99
N GLN A 250 15.54 13.60 10.03
CA GLN A 250 16.60 14.39 10.66
C GLN A 250 17.19 13.69 11.91
N LYS A 251 16.63 12.55 12.34
CA LYS A 251 17.05 11.76 13.51
C LYS A 251 16.78 10.26 13.30
N PRO A 252 17.57 9.56 12.47
CA PRO A 252 17.44 8.12 12.27
C PRO A 252 17.40 7.33 13.59
N GLY A 253 16.61 6.27 13.63
CA GLY A 253 16.25 5.52 14.83
C GLY A 253 15.18 6.18 15.72
N THR A 254 14.72 7.39 15.40
CA THR A 254 13.62 8.06 16.13
C THR A 254 12.32 7.95 15.34
N PHE A 255 11.42 7.09 15.80
CA PHE A 255 10.09 6.92 15.22
C PHE A 255 9.09 7.88 15.88
N THR A 256 8.02 8.23 15.14
CA THR A 256 6.88 8.99 15.67
C THR A 256 5.60 8.41 15.08
N ALA A 257 4.62 8.14 15.94
CA ALA A 257 3.32 7.64 15.52
C ALA A 257 2.66 8.59 14.50
N SER A 258 2.16 8.01 13.41
CA SER A 258 1.08 8.60 12.62
C SER A 258 -0.20 8.70 13.46
N PHE A 259 -1.23 9.37 12.92
CA PHE A 259 -2.57 9.37 13.50
C PHE A 259 -3.10 7.95 13.76
#